data_AF-X0WYY6-F1
#
_entry.id   AF-X0WYY6-F1
#
_cell.length_a   1.000
_cell.length_b   1.000
_cell.length_c   1.000
_cell.angle_alpha   90.00
_cell.angle_beta   90.00
_cell.angle_gamma   90.00
#
_symmetry.space_group_name_H-M   'P 1'
#
loop_
_entity.id
_entity.type
_entity.pdbx_description
1 polymer ?
#
loop_
_entity_poly.entity_id
_entity_poly.type
_entity_poly.pdbx_seq_one_letter_code
_entity_poly.pdbx_strand_id
1 'polypeptide(L)'
;MTKRKRIPKQTETQLLTQSRRRCCLCFGLDRDLTQKRGQIAHLDHDPSNNRPDNLAYLCIPHHDQYDSRTRQSKGLTIDEVKRYRDLLYAELQADTAPDHLP
;
A
#
# COMPACT_ATOMS: atom_id res chain seq x y z
N MET A 1 -14.49 23.11 -5.66
CA MET A 1 -13.97 22.03 -4.79
C MET A 1 -14.93 20.86 -4.84
N THR A 2 -14.64 19.84 -5.64
CA THR A 2 -15.42 18.59 -5.68
C THR A 2 -15.30 17.89 -4.33
N LYS A 3 -16.42 17.55 -3.69
CA LYS A 3 -16.45 16.87 -2.39
C LYS A 3 -15.69 15.55 -2.53
N ARG A 4 -14.51 15.45 -1.89
CA ARG A 4 -13.70 14.23 -1.90
C ARG A 4 -14.58 13.06 -1.46
N LYS A 5 -14.77 12.06 -2.34
CA LYS A 5 -15.46 10.84 -1.97
C LYS A 5 -14.56 10.09 -0.99
N ARG A 6 -15.06 9.81 0.21
CA ARG A 6 -14.31 9.01 1.17
C ARG A 6 -14.18 7.58 0.63
N ILE A 7 -13.04 6.94 0.91
CA ILE A 7 -12.90 5.50 0.70
C ILE A 7 -14.00 4.81 1.53
N PRO A 8 -14.79 3.88 0.96
CA PRO A 8 -15.77 3.12 1.73
C PRO A 8 -15.11 2.42 2.90
N LYS A 9 -15.75 2.42 4.08
CA LYS A 9 -15.13 1.89 5.30
C LYS A 9 -14.70 0.43 5.17
N GLN A 10 -15.48 -0.38 4.44
CA GLN A 10 -15.14 -1.77 4.17
C GLN A 10 -13.83 -1.91 3.38
N THR A 11 -13.66 -1.11 2.32
CA THR A 11 -12.43 -1.08 1.50
C THR A 11 -11.23 -0.63 2.33
N GLU A 12 -11.41 0.41 3.15
CA GLU A 12 -10.37 0.89 4.07
C GLU A 12 -9.93 -0.22 5.04
N THR A 13 -10.90 -0.87 5.71
CA THR A 13 -10.64 -1.99 6.63
C THR A 13 -9.93 -3.14 5.94
N GLN A 14 -10.36 -3.51 4.73
CA GLN A 14 -9.73 -4.57 3.95
C GLN A 14 -8.26 -4.25 3.67
N LEU A 15 -7.95 -3.06 3.15
CA LEU A 15 -6.58 -2.67 2.82
C LEU A 15 -5.66 -2.62 4.06
N LEU A 16 -6.15 -2.07 5.16
CA LEU A 16 -5.40 -1.97 6.41
C LEU A 16 -5.11 -3.34 7.04
N THR A 17 -6.05 -4.28 6.95
CA THR A 17 -5.90 -5.63 7.51
C THR A 17 -5.08 -6.54 6.60
N GLN A 18 -5.31 -6.51 5.28
CA GLN A 18 -4.52 -7.28 4.31
C GLN A 18 -3.05 -6.87 4.32
N SER A 19 -2.75 -5.57 4.46
CA SER A 19 -1.37 -5.08 4.61
C SER A 19 -0.79 -5.29 6.01
N ARG A 20 -1.62 -5.56 7.02
CA ARG A 20 -1.23 -5.49 8.44
C ARG A 20 -0.51 -4.17 8.78
N ARG A 21 -0.89 -3.07 8.12
CA ARG A 21 -0.23 -1.77 8.21
C ARG A 21 1.28 -1.81 7.92
N ARG A 22 1.73 -2.72 7.07
CA ARG A 22 3.09 -2.77 6.50
C ARG A 22 3.09 -2.04 5.17
N CYS A 23 4.14 -1.27 4.91
CA CYS A 23 4.28 -0.54 3.65
C CYS A 23 4.82 -1.50 2.58
N CYS A 24 4.13 -1.63 1.45
CA CYS A 24 4.57 -2.53 0.39
C CYS A 24 5.92 -2.13 -0.22
N LEU A 25 6.24 -0.83 -0.25
CA LEU A 25 7.53 -0.35 -0.76
C LEU A 25 8.69 -0.65 0.19
N CYS A 26 8.51 -0.51 1.51
CA CYS A 26 9.51 -0.93 2.49
C CYS A 26 9.82 -2.43 2.38
N PHE A 27 8.78 -3.25 2.18
CA PHE A 27 8.96 -4.68 1.95
C PHE A 27 9.65 -4.98 0.62
N GLY A 28 9.19 -4.37 -0.48
CA GLY A 28 9.68 -4.63 -1.81
C GLY A 28 11.14 -4.24 -2.03
N LEU A 29 11.56 -3.12 -1.42
CA LEU A 29 12.91 -2.56 -1.56
C LEU A 29 13.88 -3.14 -0.52
N ASP A 30 13.44 -3.30 0.73
CA ASP A 30 14.34 -3.57 1.87
C ASP A 30 13.96 -4.82 2.68
N ARG A 31 12.92 -5.56 2.27
CA ARG A 31 12.34 -6.69 3.05
C ARG A 31 11.89 -6.31 4.46
N ASP A 32 11.59 -5.04 4.66
CA ASP A 32 11.12 -4.52 5.94
C ASP A 32 9.62 -4.82 6.15
N LEU A 33 9.37 -5.83 6.98
CA LEU A 33 8.03 -6.26 7.43
C LEU A 33 7.56 -5.58 8.71
N THR A 34 8.24 -4.54 9.20
CA THR A 34 7.79 -3.81 10.39
C THR A 34 6.51 -3.03 10.10
N GLN A 35 5.64 -2.94 11.12
CA GLN A 35 4.45 -2.10 11.03
C GLN A 35 4.85 -0.62 10.88
N LYS A 36 4.20 0.09 9.97
CA LYS A 36 4.48 1.50 9.69
C LYS A 36 3.32 2.40 10.06
N ARG A 37 3.62 3.64 10.43
CA ARG A 37 2.65 4.76 10.37
C ARG A 37 2.52 5.20 8.91
N GLY A 38 1.30 5.33 8.42
CA GLY A 38 1.04 5.50 7.00
C GLY A 38 -0.40 5.81 6.66
N GLN A 39 -0.66 5.94 5.36
CA GLN A 39 -1.95 6.30 4.78
C GLN A 39 -2.24 5.43 3.54
N ILE A 40 -3.51 5.41 3.11
CA ILE A 40 -3.91 4.75 1.87
C ILE A 40 -3.75 5.76 0.73
N ALA A 41 -2.91 5.42 -0.25
CA ALA A 41 -2.69 6.19 -1.47
C ALA A 41 -3.62 5.73 -2.59
N HIS A 42 -4.18 6.69 -3.33
CA HIS A 42 -4.80 6.48 -4.65
C HIS A 42 -3.70 6.48 -5.71
N LEU A 43 -3.44 5.33 -6.33
CA LEU A 43 -2.28 5.17 -7.20
C LEU A 43 -2.38 6.02 -8.47
N ASP A 44 -3.57 6.15 -9.04
CA ASP A 44 -3.85 7.04 -10.18
C ASP A 44 -3.96 8.53 -9.82
N HIS A 45 -3.79 8.88 -8.53
CA HIS A 45 -3.96 10.23 -8.00
C HIS A 45 -5.39 10.81 -8.17
N ASP A 46 -6.38 9.97 -8.51
CA ASP A 46 -7.80 10.34 -8.50
C ASP A 46 -8.45 9.90 -7.17
N PRO A 47 -8.75 10.85 -6.25
CA PRO A 47 -9.37 10.52 -4.96
C PRO A 47 -10.79 9.95 -5.09
N SER A 48 -11.39 9.96 -6.29
CA SER A 48 -12.70 9.37 -6.55
C SER A 48 -12.64 7.89 -6.93
N ASN A 49 -11.48 7.39 -7.37
CA ASN A 49 -11.27 6.01 -7.79
C ASN A 49 -10.91 5.09 -6.61
N ASN A 50 -11.95 4.67 -5.88
CA ASN A 50 -11.81 3.82 -4.69
C ASN A 50 -11.74 2.31 -5.00
N ARG A 51 -11.37 1.93 -6.23
CA ARG A 51 -11.22 0.51 -6.56
C ARG A 51 -10.06 -0.10 -5.75
N PRO A 52 -10.20 -1.28 -5.13
CA PRO A 52 -9.15 -1.87 -4.31
C PRO A 52 -7.80 -2.03 -5.04
N ASP A 53 -7.81 -2.33 -6.34
CA ASP A 53 -6.62 -2.46 -7.17
C ASP A 53 -5.86 -1.13 -7.37
N ASN A 54 -6.56 0.00 -7.25
CA ASN A 54 -6.03 1.36 -7.33
C ASN A 54 -5.56 1.92 -5.98
N LEU A 55 -5.67 1.15 -4.90
CA LEU A 55 -5.32 1.60 -3.55
C LEU A 55 -4.14 0.80 -2.97
N ALA A 56 -3.28 1.46 -2.20
CA ALA A 56 -2.21 0.81 -1.45
C ALA A 56 -1.95 1.53 -0.12
N TYR A 57 -1.59 0.77 0.92
CA TYR A 57 -1.12 1.35 2.18
C TYR A 57 0.38 1.64 2.09
N LEU A 58 0.76 2.91 2.25
CA LEU A 58 2.14 3.38 2.22
C LEU A 58 2.50 4.04 3.55
N CYS A 59 3.74 3.84 4.01
CA CYS A 59 4.28 4.65 5.10
C CYS A 59 4.41 6.11 4.66
N ILE A 60 4.37 7.06 5.60
CA ILE A 60 4.45 8.50 5.28
C ILE A 60 5.62 8.83 4.34
N PRO A 61 6.87 8.38 4.58
CA PRO A 61 7.99 8.69 3.68
C PRO A 61 7.78 8.22 2.24
N HIS A 62 7.30 6.99 2.05
CA HIS A 62 7.05 6.46 0.71
C HIS A 62 5.79 7.05 0.07
N HIS A 63 4.80 7.44 0.86
CA HIS A 63 3.64 8.16 0.35
C HIS A 63 4.03 9.53 -0.20
N ASP A 64 4.84 10.28 0.56
CA ASP A 64 5.36 11.58 0.13
C ASP A 64 6.22 11.45 -1.14
N GLN A 65 7.10 10.43 -1.18
CA GLN A 65 7.91 10.15 -2.37
C GLN A 65 7.04 9.80 -3.59
N TYR A 66 6.00 9.00 -3.40
CA TYR A 66 5.10 8.57 -4.47
C TYR A 66 4.31 9.73 -5.07
N ASP A 67 3.80 10.63 -4.24
CA ASP A 67 3.04 11.81 -4.67
C ASP A 67 3.95 12.90 -5.28
N SER A 68 5.27 12.81 -5.05
CA SER A 68 6.24 13.78 -5.54
C SER A 68 6.64 13.53 -7.01
N ARG A 69 6.91 14.61 -7.74
CA ARG A 69 7.55 14.56 -9.07
C ARG A 69 8.95 15.15 -8.98
N THR A 70 9.97 14.31 -9.08
CA THR A 70 11.38 14.74 -9.17
C THR A 70 11.84 14.72 -10.63
N ARG A 71 12.78 15.61 -11.00
CA ARG A 71 13.47 15.60 -12.31
C ARG A 71 14.84 14.93 -12.26
N GLN A 72 15.29 14.55 -11.06
CA GLN A 72 16.65 14.09 -10.78
C GLN A 72 16.73 12.56 -10.75
N SER A 73 15.63 11.90 -10.44
CA SER A 73 15.52 10.45 -10.34
C SER A 73 14.22 9.96 -10.98
N LYS A 74 14.18 8.68 -11.31
CA LYS A 74 12.92 8.02 -11.63
C LYS A 74 12.09 7.94 -10.35
N GLY A 75 10.89 8.51 -10.37
CA GLY A 75 9.92 8.37 -9.28
C GLY A 75 9.37 6.94 -9.21
N LEU A 76 8.71 6.64 -8.09
CA LEU A 76 7.99 5.39 -7.90
C LEU A 76 6.82 5.29 -8.87
N THR A 77 6.65 4.14 -9.51
CA THR A 77 5.57 3.92 -10.49
C THR A 77 4.38 3.17 -9.89
N ILE A 78 3.20 3.33 -10.51
CA ILE A 78 1.99 2.56 -10.16
C ILE A 78 2.28 1.06 -10.19
N ASP A 79 2.99 0.58 -11.21
CA ASP A 79 3.25 -0.84 -11.41
C ASP A 79 4.21 -1.41 -10.36
N GLU A 80 5.23 -0.64 -9.94
CA GLU A 80 6.08 -1.03 -8.81
C GLU A 80 5.27 -1.16 -7.52
N VAL A 81 4.42 -0.16 -7.21
CA VAL A 81 3.60 -0.18 -5.99
C VAL A 81 2.64 -1.35 -6.00
N LYS A 82 1.97 -1.63 -7.14
CA LYS A 82 1.09 -2.79 -7.29
C LYS A 82 1.86 -4.10 -7.12
N ARG A 83 2.99 -4.26 -7.82
CA ARG A 83 3.79 -5.49 -7.74
C ARG A 83 4.27 -5.78 -6.33
N TYR A 84 4.80 -4.79 -5.64
CA TYR A 84 5.26 -4.98 -4.26
C TYR A 84 4.11 -5.16 -3.27
N ARG A 85 2.94 -4.55 -3.50
CA ARG A 85 1.73 -4.80 -2.69
C ARG A 85 1.30 -6.25 -2.80
N ASP A 86 1.24 -6.77 -4.01
CA ASP A 86 0.79 -8.15 -4.25
C ASP A 86 1.81 -9.15 -3.66
N LEU A 87 3.11 -8.88 -3.78
CA LEU A 87 4.16 -9.67 -3.11
C LEU A 87 4.06 -9.62 -1.59
N LEU A 88 3.82 -8.44 -1.01
CA LEU A 88 3.59 -8.30 0.43
C LEU A 88 2.40 -9.16 0.86
N TYR A 89 1.26 -9.05 0.17
CA TYR A 89 0.06 -9.82 0.55
C TYR A 89 0.30 -11.34 0.47
N ALA A 90 1.04 -11.82 -0.54
CA ALA A 90 1.42 -13.22 -0.64
C ALA A 90 2.30 -13.66 0.55
N GLU A 91 3.32 -12.86 0.91
CA GLU A 91 4.19 -13.11 2.06
C GLU A 91 3.37 -13.21 3.36
N LEU A 92 2.49 -12.23 3.60
CA LEU A 92 1.69 -12.19 4.82
C LEU A 92 0.68 -13.34 4.92
N GLN A 93 0.18 -13.84 3.79
CA GLN A 93 -0.70 -15.00 3.76
C GLN A 93 0.07 -16.29 4.07
N ALA A 94 1.26 -16.46 3.50
CA ALA A 94 2.13 -17.59 3.80
C ALA A 94 2.50 -17.65 5.30
N ASP A 95 2.81 -16.51 5.92
CA ASP A 95 3.07 -16.38 7.36
C ASP A 95 1.89 -16.80 8.27
N THR A 96 0.67 -16.90 7.74
CA THR A 96 -0.53 -17.24 8.52
C THR A 96 -1.02 -18.66 8.27
N ALA A 97 -0.39 -19.39 7.36
CA ALA A 97 -0.70 -20.80 7.19
C ALA A 97 -0.37 -21.50 8.52
N PRO A 98 -1.31 -22.26 9.11
CA PRO A 98 -1.10 -22.90 10.40
C PRO A 98 -0.14 -24.06 10.20
N ASP A 99 1.15 -23.77 10.35
CA ASP A 99 2.13 -24.79 10.66
C ASP A 99 2.15 -24.89 12.20
N HIS A 100 1.90 -26.10 12.70
CA HIS A 100 2.10 -26.56 14.09
C HIS A 100 1.49 -25.73 15.24
N LEU A 101 0.22 -25.99 15.57
CA LEU A 101 -0.21 -25.92 16.97
C LEU A 101 0.04 -27.31 17.61
N PRO A 102 0.73 -27.42 18.77
CA PRO A 102 0.89 -28.70 19.46
C PRO A 102 -0.45 -29.29 19.92
#